data_AF-A0A5E6NL97-F1
#
_entry.id   AF-A0A5E6NL97-F1
#
_cell.length_a   1.000
_cell.length_b   1.000
_cell.length_c   1.000
_cell.angle_alpha   90.00
_cell.angle_beta   90.00
_cell.angle_gamma   90.00
#
_symmetry.space_group_name_H-M   'P 1'
#
loop_
_entity.id
_entity.type
_entity.pdbx_description
1 polymer ?
#
loop_
_entity_poly.entity_id
_entity_poly.type
_entity_poly.pdbx_seq_one_letter_code
_entity_poly.pdbx_strand_id
1 'polypeptide(L)'
;MNFSTGELNFNSHFKNEDISLRSGLNATEVTAYQYLGMTKIAGALNMLPTTILNKSITNDSTQEAIKIYKADRDYPRFYRNFLIKSDNGRFSLRVVNTFSLETTSIKLEKTGLDVRLYLKPKMPLIPAEKPLPPRGDMHEHFGI
;
A
#
# COMPACT_ATOMS: atom_id res chain seq x y z
N MET A 1 3.40 -8.00 -10.53
CA MET A 1 4.53 -7.28 -9.90
C MET A 1 5.57 -7.01 -11.00
N ASN A 2 6.25 -5.86 -10.98
CA ASN A 2 7.35 -5.58 -11.90
C ASN A 2 8.65 -5.51 -11.09
N PHE A 3 9.46 -6.58 -11.15
CA PHE A 3 10.70 -6.68 -10.37
C PHE A 3 11.85 -5.85 -10.94
N SER A 4 11.83 -5.48 -12.22
CA SER A 4 12.84 -4.58 -12.77
C SER A 4 12.71 -3.16 -12.18
N THR A 5 11.52 -2.78 -11.73
CA THR A 5 11.25 -1.46 -11.15
C THR A 5 10.90 -1.50 -9.65
N GLY A 6 10.60 -2.67 -9.08
CA GLY A 6 10.12 -2.81 -7.70
C GLY A 6 8.65 -2.41 -7.50
N GLU A 7 7.83 -2.43 -8.56
CA GLU A 7 6.43 -1.99 -8.52
C GLU A 7 5.46 -3.13 -8.13
N LEU A 8 4.69 -2.88 -7.07
CA LEU A 8 3.51 -3.66 -6.70
C LEU A 8 2.26 -3.07 -7.35
N ASN A 9 1.47 -3.90 -8.04
CA ASN A 9 0.25 -3.48 -8.72
C ASN A 9 -0.97 -4.13 -8.04
N PHE A 10 -1.94 -3.31 -7.65
CA PHE A 10 -3.22 -3.77 -7.09
C PHE A 10 -4.38 -3.22 -7.92
N ASN A 11 -5.09 -4.11 -8.63
CA ASN A 11 -6.20 -3.72 -9.52
C ASN A 11 -7.55 -3.67 -8.82
N SER A 12 -7.72 -4.46 -7.75
CA SER A 12 -8.99 -4.58 -7.07
C SER A 12 -8.80 -5.14 -5.66
N HIS A 13 -9.40 -4.47 -4.68
CA HIS A 13 -9.38 -4.88 -3.27
C HIS A 13 -10.68 -5.64 -2.92
N PHE A 14 -11.01 -6.67 -3.70
CA PHE A 14 -12.20 -7.47 -3.43
C PHE A 14 -11.91 -8.53 -2.35
N LYS A 15 -12.79 -8.58 -1.35
CA LYS A 15 -12.82 -9.69 -0.40
C LYS A 15 -13.53 -10.85 -1.09
N ASN A 16 -12.93 -12.05 -1.10
CA ASN A 16 -13.64 -13.23 -1.59
C ASN A 16 -14.87 -13.47 -0.69
N GLU A 17 -16.05 -13.43 -1.28
CA GLU A 17 -17.33 -13.63 -0.59
C GLU A 17 -17.46 -15.08 -0.12
N ASP A 18 -16.91 -16.03 -0.88
CA ASP A 18 -16.84 -17.41 -0.48
C ASP A 18 -15.80 -17.60 0.63
N ILE A 19 -16.31 -17.87 1.83
CA ILE A 19 -15.50 -18.05 3.04
C ILE A 19 -14.70 -19.36 2.96
N SER A 20 -15.22 -20.39 2.26
CA SER A 20 -14.59 -21.71 2.17
C SER A 20 -13.28 -21.68 1.36
N LEU A 21 -13.13 -20.69 0.47
CA LEU A 21 -11.95 -20.48 -0.36
C LEU A 21 -10.90 -19.57 0.30
N ARG A 22 -11.11 -19.14 1.55
CA ARG A 22 -10.16 -18.27 2.24
C ARG A 22 -9.02 -19.12 2.81
N SER A 23 -7.79 -18.76 2.44
CA SER A 23 -6.56 -19.44 2.88
C SER A 23 -6.22 -19.26 4.37
N GLY A 24 -7.12 -18.71 5.19
CA GLY A 24 -6.86 -18.32 6.59
C GLY A 24 -5.91 -17.11 6.76
N LEU A 25 -5.04 -16.86 5.78
CA LEU A 25 -4.12 -15.72 5.72
C LEU A 25 -4.86 -14.41 5.44
N ASN A 26 -4.39 -13.34 6.07
CA ASN A 26 -4.85 -11.99 5.76
C ASN A 26 -4.18 -11.45 4.48
N ALA A 27 -4.78 -10.42 3.86
CA ALA A 27 -4.31 -9.88 2.59
C ALA A 27 -2.86 -9.38 2.61
N THR A 28 -2.38 -8.92 3.77
CA THR A 28 -1.01 -8.46 3.95
C THR A 28 -0.03 -9.63 3.93
N GLU A 29 -0.35 -10.72 4.63
CA GLU A 29 0.45 -11.96 4.62
C GLU A 29 0.51 -12.55 3.21
N VAL A 30 -0.63 -12.63 2.52
CA VAL A 30 -0.68 -13.07 1.12
C VAL A 30 0.24 -12.23 0.24
N THR A 31 0.20 -10.90 0.39
CA THR A 31 1.06 -9.99 -0.37
C THR A 31 2.55 -10.24 -0.08
N ALA A 32 2.92 -10.41 1.19
CA ALA A 32 4.31 -10.69 1.58
C ALA A 32 4.81 -12.02 0.99
N TYR A 33 4.03 -13.10 1.13
CA TYR A 33 4.39 -14.41 0.59
C TYR A 33 4.50 -14.40 -0.94
N GLN A 34 3.54 -13.77 -1.63
CA GLN A 34 3.58 -13.64 -3.08
C GLN A 34 4.82 -12.86 -3.53
N TYR A 35 5.16 -11.76 -2.84
CA TYR A 35 6.34 -10.97 -3.17
C TYR A 35 7.63 -11.76 -2.98
N LEU A 36 7.81 -12.42 -1.83
CA LEU A 36 9.00 -13.23 -1.54
C LEU A 36 9.14 -14.43 -2.49
N GLY A 37 8.03 -15.12 -2.79
CA GLY A 37 8.04 -16.24 -3.74
C GLY A 37 8.40 -15.79 -5.15
N MET A 38 7.82 -14.68 -5.61
CA MET A 38 8.03 -14.18 -6.97
C MET A 38 9.41 -13.52 -7.16
N THR A 39 9.97 -12.84 -6.15
CA THR A 39 11.35 -12.32 -6.21
C THR A 39 12.36 -13.46 -6.36
N LYS A 40 12.13 -14.60 -5.69
CA LYS A 40 12.95 -15.82 -5.85
C LYS A 40 12.88 -16.36 -7.28
N ILE A 41 11.68 -16.47 -7.85
CA ILE A 41 11.49 -16.96 -9.24
C ILE A 41 12.14 -16.00 -10.25
N ALA A 42 12.01 -14.70 -10.03
CA ALA A 42 12.54 -13.66 -10.93
C ALA A 42 14.05 -13.39 -10.77
N GLY A 43 14.73 -14.06 -9.83
CA GLY A 43 16.15 -13.79 -9.54
C GLY A 43 16.42 -12.42 -8.90
N ALA A 44 15.38 -11.72 -8.43
CA ALA A 44 15.45 -10.39 -7.79
C ALA A 44 15.45 -10.51 -6.26
N LEU A 45 16.18 -11.50 -5.73
CA LEU A 45 16.30 -11.73 -4.29
C LEU A 45 16.87 -10.47 -3.61
N ASN A 46 16.32 -10.12 -2.45
CA ASN A 46 16.68 -8.94 -1.64
C ASN A 46 16.26 -7.57 -2.22
N MET A 47 15.46 -7.53 -3.29
CA MET A 47 14.87 -6.27 -3.75
C MET A 47 13.62 -5.95 -2.93
N LEU A 48 13.53 -4.76 -2.37
CA LEU A 48 12.31 -4.27 -1.71
C LEU A 48 11.39 -3.55 -2.71
N PRO A 49 10.07 -3.51 -2.45
CA PRO A 49 9.16 -2.67 -3.22
C PRO A 49 9.58 -1.20 -3.16
N THR A 50 9.56 -0.53 -4.30
CA THR A 50 9.88 0.91 -4.42
C THR A 50 8.63 1.73 -4.70
N THR A 51 7.58 1.09 -5.25
CA THR A 51 6.32 1.74 -5.59
C THR A 51 5.14 0.79 -5.40
N ILE A 52 4.00 1.38 -5.03
CA ILE A 52 2.69 0.73 -5.08
C ILE A 52 1.83 1.49 -6.07
N LEU A 53 1.18 0.79 -6.99
CA LEU A 53 0.18 1.34 -7.87
C LEU A 53 -1.18 0.69 -7.57
N ASN A 54 -2.10 1.49 -7.05
CA ASN A 54 -3.52 1.15 -6.94
C ASN A 54 -4.21 1.54 -8.24
N LYS A 55 -4.57 0.55 -9.05
CA LYS A 55 -5.28 0.74 -10.32
C LYS A 55 -6.79 0.59 -10.15
N SER A 56 -7.54 1.23 -11.04
CA SER A 56 -8.98 1.02 -11.21
C SER A 56 -9.75 1.10 -9.90
N ILE A 57 -9.49 2.16 -9.11
CA ILE A 57 -10.03 2.29 -7.76
C ILE A 57 -11.56 2.40 -7.82
N THR A 58 -12.24 1.41 -7.23
CA THR A 58 -13.70 1.33 -7.12
C THR A 58 -14.22 1.64 -5.72
N ASN A 59 -13.35 1.73 -4.71
CA ASN A 59 -13.76 1.95 -3.33
C ASN A 59 -14.22 3.39 -3.09
N ASP A 60 -15.44 3.55 -2.58
CA ASP A 60 -16.10 4.85 -2.36
C ASP A 60 -15.26 5.83 -1.53
N SER A 61 -14.69 5.37 -0.41
CA SER A 61 -13.88 6.23 0.46
C SER A 61 -12.63 6.78 -0.26
N THR A 62 -12.09 5.99 -1.18
CA THR A 62 -10.91 6.38 -1.96
C THR A 62 -11.29 7.29 -3.13
N GLN A 63 -12.39 6.99 -3.82
CA GLN A 63 -12.90 7.85 -4.88
C GLN A 63 -13.29 9.23 -4.35
N GLU A 64 -13.87 9.33 -3.16
CA GLU A 64 -14.20 10.60 -2.52
C GLU A 64 -12.93 11.41 -2.19
N ALA A 65 -11.89 10.77 -1.67
CA ALA A 65 -10.59 11.43 -1.44
C ALA A 65 -9.99 12.00 -2.75
N ILE A 66 -10.09 11.25 -3.85
CA ILE A 66 -9.64 11.68 -5.18
C ILE A 66 -10.49 12.85 -5.70
N LYS A 67 -11.81 12.77 -5.54
CA LYS A 67 -12.76 13.80 -5.97
C LYS A 67 -12.49 15.13 -5.27
N ILE A 68 -12.32 15.11 -3.95
CA ILE A 68 -11.95 16.29 -3.15
C ILE A 68 -10.66 16.90 -3.69
N TYR A 69 -9.61 16.09 -3.85
CA TYR A 69 -8.32 16.55 -4.35
C TYR A 69 -8.37 17.13 -5.77
N LYS A 70 -9.18 16.54 -6.67
CA LYS A 70 -9.37 17.09 -8.02
C LYS A 70 -10.00 18.48 -8.00
N ALA A 71 -10.85 18.76 -7.00
CA ALA A 71 -11.56 20.01 -6.87
C ALA A 71 -10.70 21.11 -6.23
N ASP A 72 -10.02 20.82 -5.12
CA ASP A 72 -9.28 21.82 -4.34
C ASP A 72 -7.77 21.85 -4.62
N ARG A 73 -7.22 20.77 -5.21
CA ARG A 73 -5.76 20.56 -5.42
C ARG A 73 -4.93 20.65 -4.14
N ASP A 74 -5.56 20.49 -2.98
CA ASP A 74 -4.91 20.50 -1.67
C ASP A 74 -4.21 19.16 -1.44
N TYR A 75 -2.90 19.15 -1.68
CA TYR A 75 -2.08 17.94 -1.56
C TYR A 75 -1.98 17.43 -0.11
N PRO A 76 -1.69 18.25 0.92
CA PRO A 76 -1.74 17.80 2.30
C PRO A 76 -3.07 17.14 2.69
N ARG A 77 -4.20 17.72 2.26
CA ARG A 77 -5.53 17.15 2.50
C ARG A 77 -5.73 15.84 1.76
N PHE A 78 -5.28 15.75 0.50
CA PHE A 78 -5.31 14.52 -0.27
C PHE A 78 -4.51 13.41 0.40
N TYR A 79 -3.27 13.71 0.83
CA TYR A 79 -2.41 12.76 1.54
C TYR A 79 -3.15 12.16 2.74
N ARG A 80 -3.72 13.02 3.60
CA ARG A 80 -4.46 12.60 4.80
C ARG A 80 -5.72 11.79 4.45
N ASN A 81 -6.52 12.26 3.51
CA ASN A 81 -7.77 11.59 3.14
C ASN A 81 -7.52 10.24 2.45
N PHE A 82 -6.50 10.17 1.59
CA PHE A 82 -6.14 8.92 0.94
C PHE A 82 -5.53 7.93 1.96
N LEU A 83 -4.37 8.22 2.56
CA LEU A 83 -3.66 7.21 3.37
C LEU A 83 -4.42 6.78 4.61
N ILE A 84 -5.02 7.73 5.33
CA ILE A 84 -5.56 7.47 6.67
C ILE A 84 -7.03 7.09 6.62
N LYS A 85 -7.81 7.71 5.72
CA LYS A 85 -9.27 7.56 5.70
C LYS A 85 -9.79 6.61 4.63
N SER A 86 -9.01 6.33 3.58
CA SER A 86 -9.46 5.46 2.50
C SER A 86 -9.02 4.01 2.68
N ASP A 87 -9.82 3.06 2.20
CA ASP A 87 -9.50 1.63 2.33
C ASP A 87 -8.25 1.25 1.52
N ASN A 88 -8.09 1.78 0.30
CA ASN A 88 -6.90 1.57 -0.52
C ASN A 88 -5.65 2.14 0.16
N GLY A 89 -5.75 3.32 0.77
CA GLY A 89 -4.65 3.94 1.50
C GLY A 89 -4.25 3.14 2.74
N ARG A 90 -5.22 2.72 3.55
CA ARG A 90 -4.99 1.87 4.73
C ARG A 90 -4.37 0.52 4.37
N PHE A 91 -4.84 -0.10 3.30
CA PHE A 91 -4.24 -1.32 2.78
C PHE A 91 -2.79 -1.06 2.34
N SER A 92 -2.55 -0.02 1.54
CA SER A 92 -1.21 0.33 1.07
C SER A 92 -0.26 0.57 2.25
N LEU A 93 -0.72 1.28 3.29
CA LEU A 93 0.04 1.53 4.51
C LEU A 93 0.42 0.24 5.24
N ARG A 94 -0.48 -0.76 5.30
CA ARG A 94 -0.16 -2.08 5.86
C ARG A 94 0.94 -2.78 5.07
N VAL A 95 0.84 -2.78 3.74
CA VAL A 95 1.87 -3.37 2.86
C VAL A 95 3.21 -2.67 3.05
N VAL A 96 3.22 -1.33 3.05
CA VAL A 96 4.41 -0.51 3.31
C VAL A 96 5.05 -0.87 4.64
N ASN A 97 4.26 -0.94 5.72
CA ASN A 97 4.75 -1.30 7.05
C ASN A 97 5.30 -2.73 7.11
N THR A 98 4.67 -3.69 6.43
CA THR A 98 5.14 -5.08 6.38
C THR A 98 6.52 -5.22 5.78
N PHE A 99 6.88 -4.38 4.81
CA PHE A 99 8.22 -4.36 4.23
C PHE A 99 9.19 -3.41 4.94
N SER A 100 8.82 -2.86 6.11
CA SER A 100 9.59 -1.83 6.82
C SER A 100 9.94 -0.63 5.93
N LEU A 101 8.98 -0.20 5.12
CA LEU A 101 9.09 0.96 4.23
C LEU A 101 8.35 2.17 4.81
N GLU A 102 8.55 3.32 4.19
CA GLU A 102 7.76 4.53 4.40
C GLU A 102 7.34 5.14 3.07
N THR A 103 6.20 5.84 3.06
CA THR A 103 5.70 6.54 1.87
C THR A 103 6.35 7.91 1.76
N THR A 104 7.02 8.18 0.64
CA THR A 104 7.67 9.47 0.37
C THR A 104 6.77 10.46 -0.36
N SER A 105 5.92 9.96 -1.25
CA SER A 105 4.96 10.78 -1.98
C SER A 105 3.83 9.93 -2.55
N ILE A 106 2.72 10.60 -2.85
CA ILE A 106 1.54 9.99 -3.46
C ILE A 106 1.20 10.80 -4.70
N LYS A 107 0.88 10.13 -5.81
CA LYS A 107 0.48 10.79 -7.05
C LYS A 107 -0.80 10.18 -7.58
N LEU A 108 -1.73 11.03 -7.96
CA LEU A 108 -2.87 10.65 -8.79
C LEU A 108 -2.40 10.59 -10.25
N GLU A 109 -2.57 9.44 -10.89
CA GLU A 109 -2.21 9.26 -12.31
C GLU A 109 -3.18 10.02 -13.22
N LYS A 110 -2.73 10.35 -14.44
CA LYS A 110 -3.48 11.21 -15.38
C LYS A 110 -4.87 10.66 -15.74
N THR A 111 -5.02 9.33 -15.80
CA THR A 111 -6.30 8.62 -16.05
C THR A 111 -7.30 8.75 -14.89
N GLY A 112 -6.87 9.31 -13.76
CA GLY A 112 -7.74 9.98 -12.79
C GLY A 112 -8.35 9.08 -11.71
N LEU A 113 -8.15 7.77 -11.75
CA LEU A 113 -8.57 6.84 -10.69
C LEU A 113 -7.44 5.96 -10.19
N ASP A 114 -6.24 6.03 -10.78
CA ASP A 114 -5.10 5.28 -10.28
C ASP A 114 -4.28 6.15 -9.34
N VAL A 115 -3.85 5.58 -8.22
CA VAL A 115 -3.03 6.27 -7.23
C VAL A 115 -1.74 5.50 -7.01
N ARG A 116 -0.62 6.20 -7.19
CA ARG A 116 0.74 5.68 -7.02
C ARG A 116 1.35 6.20 -5.73
N LEU A 117 1.95 5.30 -4.96
CA LEU A 117 2.78 5.63 -3.81
C LEU A 117 4.24 5.32 -4.15
N TYR A 118 5.13 6.21 -3.72
CA TYR A 118 6.57 6.05 -3.82
C TYR A 118 7.15 5.74 -2.45
N LEU A 119 8.03 4.75 -2.37
CA LEU A 119 8.45 4.15 -1.11
C LEU A 119 9.96 4.25 -0.93
N LYS A 120 10.39 4.34 0.32
CA LYS A 120 11.80 4.14 0.71
C LYS A 120 11.90 3.25 1.95
N PRO A 121 13.04 2.59 2.20
CA PRO A 121 13.26 1.89 3.45
C PRO A 121 13.14 2.83 4.64
N LYS A 122 12.44 2.39 5.69
CA LYS A 122 12.38 3.11 6.95
C LYS A 122 13.72 2.98 7.66
N MET A 123 14.25 4.09 8.19
CA MET A 123 15.52 4.12 8.89
C MET A 123 15.32 4.50 10.38
N PRO A 124 15.92 3.76 11.33
CA PRO A 124 16.57 2.46 11.15
C PRO A 124 15.55 1.38 10.75
N LEU A 125 16.02 0.31 10.10
CA LEU A 125 15.18 -0.84 9.75
C LEU A 125 14.55 -1.42 11.02
N ILE A 126 13.24 -1.70 10.99
CA ILE A 126 12.55 -2.32 12.11
C ILE A 126 13.01 -3.78 12.22
N PRO A 127 13.43 -4.27 13.40
CA PRO A 127 13.79 -5.68 13.57
C PRO A 127 12.61 -6.59 13.26
N ALA A 128 12.85 -7.68 12.52
CA ALA A 128 11.82 -8.66 12.13
C ALA A 128 11.14 -9.36 13.32
N GLU A 129 11.73 -9.30 14.52
CA GLU A 129 11.26 -9.94 15.75
C GLU A 129 10.09 -9.23 16.43
N LYS A 130 9.71 -8.02 15.99
CA LYS A 130 8.54 -7.30 16.53
C LYS A 130 7.38 -7.33 15.53
N PRO A 131 6.39 -8.21 15.70
CA PRO A 131 5.19 -8.18 14.86
C PRO A 131 4.46 -6.84 15.05
N LEU A 132 3.96 -6.28 13.95
CA LEU A 132 3.21 -5.02 13.98
C LEU A 132 1.94 -5.17 14.85
N PRO A 133 1.55 -4.13 15.61
CA PRO A 133 0.36 -4.18 16.44
C PRO A 133 -0.89 -4.45 15.58
N PRO A 134 -1.82 -5.31 16.04
CA PRO A 134 -3.03 -5.62 15.28
C PRO A 134 -3.98 -4.42 15.28
N ARG A 135 -4.48 -4.04 14.09
CA ARG A 135 -5.64 -3.14 13.77
C ARG A 135 -5.81 -1.79 14.50
N GLY A 136 -5.17 -1.54 15.63
CA GLY A 136 -5.25 -0.33 16.43
C GLY A 136 -4.38 0.78 15.86
N ASP A 137 -4.78 2.01 16.18
CA ASP A 137 -4.31 3.27 15.61
C ASP A 137 -2.84 3.26 15.22
N MET A 138 -2.59 3.24 13.90
CA MET A 138 -1.29 3.56 13.35
C MET A 138 -1.07 5.05 13.56
N HIS A 139 -0.55 5.42 14.73
CA HIS A 139 -0.04 6.75 14.98
C HIS A 139 1.21 6.93 14.12
N GLU A 140 1.09 7.70 13.04
CA GLU A 140 2.25 8.25 12.36
C GLU A 140 3.01 9.11 13.38
N HIS A 141 4.18 8.66 13.81
CA HIS A 141 5.13 9.52 14.53
C HIS A 141 5.66 10.54 13.52
N PHE A 142 4.97 11.67 13.42
CA PHE A 142 5.59 12.89 12.92
C PHE A 142 6.61 13.32 13.98
N GLY A 143 7.89 13.07 13.71
CA GLY A 143 8.97 13.73 14.44
C GLY A 143 8.83 15.24 14.24
N ILE A 144 8.77 15.97 15.35
CA ILE A 144 8.84 17.43 15.41
C ILE A 144 10.28 17.85 15.17
#